data_AF-R2XGA4-F1
#
_entry.id   AF-R2XGA4-F1
#
_cell.length_a   1.000
_cell.length_b   1.000
_cell.length_c   1.000
_cell.angle_alpha   90.00
_cell.angle_beta   90.00
_cell.angle_gamma   90.00
#
_symmetry.space_group_name_H-M   'P 1'
#
loop_
_entity.id
_entity.type
_entity.pdbx_description
1 polymer ?
#
loop_
_entity_poly.entity_id
_entity_poly.type
_entity_poly.pdbx_seq_one_letter_code
_entity_poly.pdbx_strand_id
1 'polypeptide(L)'
;MRNDNADEKKESTYDLLLKLTKKNGPGFMIYAGSDEEIHSLLFSWIDVAEGLKKENRKLRKIHLQNKKTYKERIEKLERECNEEKERADRLENELERVKGKLKKRSEEEIAFYNRALDLEDQLNRKKKILDLKEYDSDQKIANSAQVYNKKISNLKSEILVQKKKIRELETIKPFFHQKKRTGEGLNPEDKKNTLDSKRRGGCQLTDKQIERLLLIYKEKERVPITEAISKLAITRRTYYRVINLNYKYEETRDRIRKIAFDLGVVLPEKGK
;
A
#
# COMPACT_ATOMS: atom_id res chain seq x y z
N MET A 1 96.75 -46.00 -78.99
CA MET A 1 97.80 -45.00 -78.67
C MET A 1 97.35 -44.29 -77.41
N ARG A 2 98.19 -44.30 -76.36
CA ARG A 2 97.88 -43.73 -75.03
C ARG A 2 97.94 -42.20 -75.11
N ASN A 3 96.90 -41.53 -74.64
CA ASN A 3 96.86 -40.09 -74.45
C ASN A 3 97.38 -39.78 -73.05
N ASP A 4 98.69 -39.65 -72.92
CA ASP A 4 99.36 -39.13 -71.74
C ASP A 4 99.86 -37.71 -72.07
N ASN A 5 99.38 -36.71 -71.33
CA ASN A 5 100.13 -35.52 -70.86
C ASN A 5 99.15 -34.44 -70.36
N ALA A 6 98.69 -34.66 -69.12
CA ALA A 6 98.14 -33.62 -68.27
C ALA A 6 99.31 -32.86 -67.62
N ASP A 7 99.82 -31.85 -68.32
CA ASP A 7 100.63 -30.79 -67.69
C ASP A 7 99.75 -29.54 -67.56
N GLU A 8 98.84 -29.56 -66.59
CA GLU A 8 98.36 -28.32 -66.00
C GLU A 8 99.57 -27.64 -65.35
N LYS A 9 100.16 -26.67 -66.05
CA LYS A 9 101.25 -25.84 -65.51
C LYS A 9 100.81 -25.31 -64.15
N LYS A 10 101.41 -25.85 -63.08
CA LYS A 10 101.26 -25.33 -61.72
C LYS A 10 101.60 -23.84 -61.76
N GLU A 11 100.66 -23.00 -61.34
CA GLU A 11 100.89 -21.57 -61.21
C GLU A 11 102.14 -21.35 -60.33
N SER A 12 103.10 -20.57 -60.81
CA SER A 12 104.36 -20.31 -60.10
C SER A 12 104.08 -19.63 -58.75
N THR A 13 104.88 -19.94 -57.72
CA THR A 13 104.81 -19.33 -56.38
C THR A 13 104.84 -17.81 -56.48
N TYR A 14 105.65 -17.32 -57.41
CA TYR A 14 105.78 -15.91 -57.72
C TYR A 14 104.46 -15.29 -58.21
N ASP A 15 103.74 -15.98 -59.11
CA ASP A 15 102.47 -15.49 -59.65
C ASP A 15 101.36 -15.47 -58.59
N LEU A 16 101.34 -16.46 -57.70
CA LEU A 16 100.42 -16.50 -56.56
C LEU A 16 100.70 -15.37 -55.56
N LEU A 17 101.98 -15.12 -55.23
CA LEU A 17 102.40 -14.02 -54.36
C LEU A 17 102.11 -12.64 -54.98
N LEU A 18 102.29 -12.49 -56.29
CA LEU A 18 102.00 -11.25 -57.01
C LEU A 18 100.49 -10.93 -57.04
N LYS A 19 99.63 -11.95 -57.17
CA LYS A 19 98.16 -11.80 -57.11
C LYS A 19 97.67 -11.38 -55.71
N LEU A 20 98.33 -11.86 -54.66
CA LEU A 20 97.97 -11.54 -53.26
C LEU A 20 98.41 -10.11 -52.86
N THR A 21 99.63 -9.72 -53.24
CA THR A 21 100.19 -8.39 -52.93
C THR A 21 99.49 -7.26 -53.68
N LYS A 22 99.04 -7.47 -54.92
CA LYS A 22 98.27 -6.47 -55.68
C LYS A 22 96.88 -6.15 -55.10
N LYS A 23 96.32 -7.00 -54.24
CA LYS A 23 94.96 -6.83 -53.72
C LYS A 23 94.86 -6.20 -52.33
N ASN A 24 95.85 -6.38 -51.45
CA ASN A 24 95.69 -6.16 -50.01
C ASN A 24 96.88 -5.45 -49.31
N GLY A 25 97.31 -4.26 -49.76
CA GLY A 25 98.19 -3.38 -48.96
C GLY A 25 99.54 -4.00 -48.53
N PRO A 26 100.25 -3.42 -47.53
CA PRO A 26 101.62 -3.83 -47.18
C PRO A 26 101.65 -5.31 -46.79
N GLY A 27 102.43 -6.09 -47.53
CA GLY A 27 102.45 -7.55 -47.47
C GLY A 27 103.02 -8.11 -46.16
N PHE A 28 102.63 -9.34 -45.85
CA PHE A 28 103.14 -10.11 -44.72
C PHE A 28 104.46 -10.80 -45.08
N MET A 29 105.44 -10.77 -44.18
CA MET A 29 106.72 -11.47 -44.35
C MET A 29 106.55 -12.95 -43.96
N ILE A 30 106.79 -13.86 -44.90
CA ILE A 30 106.71 -15.31 -44.67
C ILE A 30 108.14 -15.87 -44.61
N TYR A 31 108.52 -16.46 -43.48
CA TYR A 31 109.78 -17.20 -43.35
C TYR A 31 109.52 -18.68 -43.70
N ALA A 32 110.12 -19.15 -44.79
CA ALA A 32 110.02 -20.54 -45.25
C ALA A 32 111.38 -21.00 -45.80
N GLY A 33 111.70 -22.28 -45.62
CA GLY A 33 112.97 -22.89 -46.04
C GLY A 33 113.01 -23.32 -47.50
N SER A 34 111.85 -23.40 -48.17
CA SER A 34 111.73 -23.74 -49.60
C SER A 34 110.47 -23.17 -50.26
N ASP A 35 110.47 -23.08 -51.59
CA ASP A 35 109.31 -22.62 -52.38
C ASP A 35 108.08 -23.54 -52.23
N GLU A 36 108.29 -24.83 -51.99
CA GLU A 36 107.22 -25.81 -51.76
C GLU A 36 106.48 -25.57 -50.42
N GLU A 37 107.21 -25.13 -49.38
CA GLU A 37 106.63 -24.74 -48.09
C GLU A 37 105.77 -23.48 -48.23
N ILE A 38 106.25 -22.48 -48.99
CA ILE A 38 105.49 -21.26 -49.29
C ILE A 38 104.21 -21.61 -50.05
N HIS A 39 104.31 -22.45 -51.08
CA HIS A 39 103.14 -22.92 -51.84
C HIS A 39 102.12 -23.62 -50.95
N SER A 40 102.55 -24.58 -50.14
CA SER A 40 101.67 -25.35 -49.27
C SER A 40 100.94 -24.45 -48.26
N LEU A 41 101.65 -23.50 -47.68
CA LEU A 41 101.10 -22.52 -46.74
C LEU A 41 100.06 -21.61 -47.41
N LEU A 42 100.35 -21.09 -48.61
CA LEU A 42 99.42 -20.26 -49.37
C LEU A 42 98.13 -21.00 -49.75
N PHE A 43 98.22 -22.24 -50.24
CA PHE A 43 97.04 -23.05 -50.54
C PHE A 43 96.21 -23.35 -49.28
N SER A 44 96.85 -23.65 -48.14
CA SER A 44 96.15 -23.84 -46.87
C SER A 44 95.35 -22.59 -46.45
N TRP A 45 95.90 -21.39 -46.67
CA TRP A 45 95.21 -20.13 -46.38
C TRP A 45 94.06 -19.86 -47.36
N ILE A 46 94.21 -20.23 -48.63
CA ILE A 46 93.12 -20.17 -49.62
C ILE A 46 91.97 -21.08 -49.16
N ASP A 47 92.25 -22.31 -48.76
CA ASP A 47 91.24 -23.26 -48.27
C ASP A 47 90.51 -22.72 -47.03
N VAL A 48 91.25 -22.16 -46.06
CA VAL A 48 90.67 -21.52 -44.87
C VAL A 48 89.81 -20.32 -45.26
N ALA A 49 90.27 -19.46 -46.17
CA ALA A 49 89.52 -18.30 -46.63
C ALA A 49 88.24 -18.70 -47.37
N GLU A 50 88.27 -19.77 -48.18
CA GLU A 50 87.09 -20.33 -48.81
C GLU A 50 86.10 -20.93 -47.81
N GLY A 51 86.61 -21.63 -46.79
CA GLY A 51 85.83 -22.13 -45.65
C GLY A 51 85.08 -21.00 -44.94
N LEU A 52 85.81 -19.96 -44.52
CA LEU A 52 85.23 -18.78 -43.88
C LEU A 52 84.22 -18.06 -44.78
N LYS A 53 84.47 -17.98 -46.09
CA LYS A 53 83.52 -17.39 -47.04
C LYS A 53 82.23 -18.20 -47.15
N LYS A 54 82.31 -19.53 -47.12
CA LYS A 54 81.15 -20.44 -47.10
C LYS A 54 80.35 -20.28 -45.80
N GLU A 55 81.02 -20.22 -44.65
CA GLU A 55 80.37 -19.99 -43.35
C GLU A 55 79.70 -18.63 -43.26
N ASN A 56 80.37 -17.56 -43.70
CA ASN A 56 79.80 -16.21 -43.72
C ASN A 56 78.53 -16.15 -44.60
N ARG A 57 78.52 -16.84 -45.74
CA ARG A 57 77.31 -16.98 -46.58
C ARG A 57 76.17 -17.69 -45.85
N LYS A 58 76.46 -18.76 -45.10
CA LYS A 58 75.46 -19.47 -44.27
C LYS A 58 74.91 -18.55 -43.18
N LEU A 59 75.78 -17.87 -42.44
CA LEU A 59 75.39 -16.94 -41.38
C LEU A 59 74.52 -15.80 -41.91
N ARG A 60 74.83 -15.23 -43.07
CA ARG A 60 73.99 -14.20 -43.71
C ARG A 60 72.58 -14.70 -44.03
N LYS A 61 72.45 -15.93 -44.53
CA LYS A 61 71.13 -16.55 -44.78
C LYS A 61 70.33 -16.73 -43.49
N ILE A 62 70.97 -17.27 -42.46
CA ILE A 62 70.35 -17.44 -41.13
C ILE A 62 69.92 -16.09 -40.55
N HIS A 63 70.79 -15.07 -40.62
CA HIS A 63 70.47 -13.73 -40.13
C HIS A 63 69.26 -13.13 -40.85
N LEU A 64 69.18 -13.26 -42.18
CA LEU A 64 68.05 -12.75 -42.95
C LEU A 64 66.74 -13.48 -42.58
N GLN A 65 66.81 -14.80 -42.39
CA GLN A 65 65.67 -15.61 -41.97
C GLN A 65 65.22 -15.23 -40.56
N ASN A 66 66.15 -15.10 -39.61
CA ASN A 66 65.86 -14.67 -38.25
C ASN A 66 65.26 -13.26 -38.21
N LYS A 67 65.77 -12.33 -39.01
CA LYS A 67 65.20 -10.98 -39.11
C LYS A 67 63.74 -11.01 -39.55
N LYS A 68 63.39 -11.88 -40.51
CA LYS A 68 62.01 -12.06 -40.96
C LYS A 68 61.12 -12.67 -39.86
N THR A 69 61.58 -13.75 -39.21
CA THR A 69 60.80 -14.41 -38.15
C THR A 69 60.59 -13.52 -36.94
N TYR A 70 61.59 -12.72 -36.53
CA TYR A 70 61.42 -11.76 -35.44
C TYR A 70 60.42 -10.66 -35.80
N LYS A 71 60.45 -10.16 -37.04
CA LYS A 71 59.49 -9.16 -37.49
C LYS A 71 58.04 -9.68 -37.43
N GLU A 72 57.81 -10.87 -37.98
CA GLU A 72 56.48 -11.52 -37.95
C GLU A 72 56.01 -11.76 -36.51
N ARG A 73 56.92 -12.15 -35.61
CA ARG A 73 56.60 -12.36 -34.19
C ARG A 73 56.24 -11.07 -33.47
N ILE A 74 56.95 -9.97 -33.75
CA ILE A 74 56.64 -8.64 -33.20
C ILE A 74 55.25 -8.20 -33.66
N GLU A 75 54.97 -8.28 -34.97
CA GLU A 75 53.65 -7.91 -35.52
C GLU A 75 52.51 -8.77 -34.96
N LYS A 76 52.78 -10.02 -34.60
CA LYS A 76 51.78 -10.87 -33.93
C LYS A 76 51.54 -10.44 -32.49
N LEU A 77 52.61 -10.19 -31.72
CA LEU A 77 52.49 -9.73 -30.33
C LEU A 77 51.84 -8.35 -30.22
N GLU A 78 52.08 -7.45 -31.17
CA GLU A 78 51.42 -6.14 -31.22
C GLU A 78 49.91 -6.27 -31.44
N ARG A 79 49.49 -7.19 -32.32
CA ARG A 79 48.05 -7.49 -32.53
C ARG A 79 47.41 -8.08 -31.27
N GLU A 80 48.05 -9.09 -30.69
CA GLU A 80 47.56 -9.72 -29.45
C GLU A 80 47.46 -8.67 -28.31
N CYS A 81 48.44 -7.77 -28.19
CA CYS A 81 48.42 -6.70 -27.19
C CYS A 81 47.27 -5.70 -27.43
N ASN A 82 47.01 -5.32 -28.69
CA ASN A 82 45.91 -4.42 -29.00
C ASN A 82 44.54 -5.06 -28.77
N GLU A 83 44.38 -6.34 -29.13
CA GLU A 83 43.14 -7.08 -28.85
C GLU A 83 42.87 -7.19 -27.34
N GLU A 84 43.90 -7.45 -26.53
CA GLU A 84 43.76 -7.48 -25.08
C GLU A 84 43.43 -6.11 -24.47
N LYS A 85 44.00 -5.02 -25.00
CA LYS A 85 43.61 -3.66 -24.59
C LYS A 85 42.15 -3.37 -24.88
N GLU A 86 41.69 -3.69 -26.10
CA GLU A 86 40.28 -3.51 -26.44
C GLU A 86 39.35 -4.36 -25.57
N ARG A 87 39.76 -5.58 -25.20
CA ARG A 87 38.99 -6.42 -24.26
C ARG A 87 38.93 -5.79 -22.86
N ALA A 88 40.06 -5.28 -22.37
CA ALA A 88 40.12 -4.60 -21.09
C ALA A 88 39.20 -3.36 -21.06
N ASP A 89 39.25 -2.52 -22.10
CA ASP A 89 38.40 -1.33 -22.21
C ASP A 89 36.90 -1.70 -22.24
N ARG A 90 36.53 -2.77 -22.95
CA ARG A 90 35.14 -3.26 -22.97
C ARG A 90 34.69 -3.72 -21.58
N LEU A 91 35.52 -4.51 -20.90
CA LEU A 91 35.22 -5.00 -19.56
C LEU A 91 35.12 -3.85 -18.55
N GLU A 92 35.97 -2.83 -18.64
CA GLU A 92 35.93 -1.66 -17.78
C GLU A 92 34.61 -0.88 -17.96
N ASN A 93 34.20 -0.65 -19.21
CA ASN A 93 32.91 -0.03 -19.53
C ASN A 93 31.71 -0.85 -19.02
N GLU A 94 31.76 -2.19 -19.13
CA GLU A 94 30.72 -3.05 -18.58
C GLU A 94 30.65 -2.98 -17.06
N LEU A 95 31.81 -2.99 -16.40
CA LEU A 95 31.93 -2.90 -14.95
C LEU A 95 31.35 -1.56 -14.44
N GLU A 96 31.65 -0.46 -15.12
CA GLU A 96 31.09 0.86 -14.79
C GLU A 96 29.56 0.90 -14.95
N ARG A 97 29.02 0.32 -16.04
CA ARG A 97 27.56 0.18 -16.23
C ARG A 97 26.91 -0.65 -15.12
N VAL A 98 27.52 -1.78 -14.74
CA VAL A 98 27.01 -2.64 -13.67
C VAL A 98 27.04 -1.92 -12.32
N LYS A 99 28.13 -1.23 -11.99
CA LYS A 99 28.22 -0.38 -10.79
C LYS A 99 27.13 0.68 -10.77
N GLY A 100 26.89 1.36 -11.89
CA GLY A 100 25.83 2.36 -12.00
C GLY A 100 24.43 1.78 -11.75
N LYS A 101 24.13 0.59 -12.28
CA LYS A 101 22.87 -0.13 -12.03
C LYS A 101 22.73 -0.55 -10.56
N LEU A 102 23.81 -1.07 -9.98
CA LEU A 102 23.82 -1.50 -8.57
C LEU A 102 23.55 -0.33 -7.64
N LYS A 103 24.16 0.83 -7.91
CA LYS A 103 23.94 2.06 -7.12
C LYS A 103 22.47 2.49 -7.17
N LYS A 104 21.87 2.56 -8.35
CA LYS A 104 20.44 2.89 -8.50
C LYS A 104 19.54 1.93 -7.73
N ARG A 105 19.79 0.62 -7.85
CA ARG A 105 19.03 -0.39 -7.11
C ARG A 105 19.17 -0.23 -5.59
N SER A 106 20.37 0.09 -5.11
CA SER A 106 20.60 0.35 -3.68
C SER A 106 19.85 1.60 -3.19
N GLU A 107 19.80 2.66 -4.01
CA GLU A 107 19.05 3.89 -3.70
C GLU A 107 17.54 3.61 -3.67
N GLU A 108 17.02 2.80 -4.60
CA GLU A 108 15.63 2.36 -4.64
C GLU A 108 15.26 1.50 -3.41
N GLU A 109 16.12 0.57 -3.00
CA GLU A 109 15.91 -0.25 -1.80
C GLU A 109 15.90 0.62 -0.53
N ILE A 110 16.83 1.56 -0.39
CA ILE A 110 16.84 2.51 0.75
C ILE A 110 15.57 3.35 0.75
N ALA A 111 15.14 3.87 -0.40
CA ALA A 111 13.91 4.64 -0.51
C ALA A 111 12.66 3.81 -0.13
N PHE A 112 12.63 2.53 -0.50
CA PHE A 112 11.58 1.61 -0.11
C PHE A 112 11.53 1.41 1.41
N TYR A 113 12.68 1.14 2.06
CA TYR A 113 12.74 0.97 3.51
C TYR A 113 12.36 2.24 4.27
N ASN A 114 12.83 3.41 3.82
CA ASN A 114 12.46 4.68 4.44
C ASN A 114 10.95 4.93 4.36
N ARG A 115 10.32 4.61 3.22
CA ARG A 115 8.87 4.71 3.07
C ARG A 115 8.12 3.76 3.99
N ALA A 116 8.64 2.55 4.18
CA ALA A 116 8.05 1.58 5.11
C ALA A 116 8.11 2.08 6.56
N LEU A 117 9.25 2.64 6.98
CA LEU A 117 9.42 3.26 8.29
C LEU A 117 8.46 4.44 8.50
N ASP A 118 8.32 5.34 7.51
CA ASP A 118 7.37 6.45 7.58
C ASP A 118 5.92 5.98 7.76
N LEU A 119 5.54 4.90 7.07
CA LEU A 119 4.20 4.31 7.21
C LEU A 119 3.99 3.69 8.59
N GLU A 120 5.01 3.03 9.13
CA GLU A 120 4.97 2.45 10.48
C GLU A 120 4.82 3.54 11.55
N ASP A 121 5.55 4.65 11.41
CA ASP A 121 5.41 5.82 12.28
C ASP A 121 4.01 6.44 12.21
N GLN A 122 3.45 6.59 11.01
CA GLN A 122 2.08 7.06 10.84
C GLN A 122 1.05 6.13 11.48
N LEU A 123 1.25 4.83 11.34
CA LEU A 123 0.37 3.81 11.91
C LEU A 123 0.44 3.85 13.45
N ASN A 124 1.63 3.98 14.02
CA ASN A 124 1.82 4.14 15.46
C ASN A 124 1.16 5.41 16.02
N ARG A 125 1.24 6.53 15.30
CA ARG A 125 0.52 7.77 15.68
C ARG A 125 -0.99 7.55 15.66
N LYS A 126 -1.53 6.88 14.62
CA LYS A 126 -2.97 6.59 14.52
C LYS A 126 -3.45 5.65 15.62
N LYS A 127 -2.67 4.61 15.97
CA LYS A 127 -2.96 3.71 17.10
C LYS A 127 -3.10 4.49 18.40
N LYS A 128 -2.11 5.34 18.75
CA LYS A 128 -2.17 6.18 19.96
C LYS A 128 -3.42 7.06 20.02
N ILE A 129 -3.81 7.66 18.88
CA ILE A 129 -5.03 8.48 18.81
C ILE A 129 -6.29 7.62 19.02
N LEU A 130 -6.31 6.41 18.48
CA LEU A 130 -7.42 5.48 18.67
C LEU A 130 -7.54 5.07 20.14
N ASP A 131 -6.44 4.67 20.77
CA ASP A 131 -6.39 4.27 22.18
C ASP A 131 -6.93 5.38 23.10
N LEU A 132 -6.57 6.65 22.83
CA LEU A 132 -7.09 7.80 23.57
C LEU A 132 -8.60 7.99 23.37
N LYS A 133 -9.11 7.80 22.16
CA LYS A 133 -10.55 7.91 21.86
C LYS A 133 -11.35 6.78 22.50
N GLU A 134 -10.80 5.58 22.52
CA GLU A 134 -11.40 4.43 23.19
C GLU A 134 -11.48 4.69 24.70
N TYR A 135 -10.37 5.12 25.31
CA TYR A 135 -10.32 5.51 26.72
C TYR A 135 -11.36 6.59 27.07
N ASP A 136 -11.44 7.66 26.28
CA ASP A 136 -12.43 8.73 26.48
C ASP A 136 -13.87 8.23 26.37
N SER A 137 -14.13 7.28 25.47
CA SER A 137 -15.45 6.68 25.27
C SER A 137 -15.83 5.80 26.44
N ASP A 138 -14.90 4.95 26.90
CA ASP A 138 -15.08 4.11 28.09
C ASP A 138 -15.35 4.95 29.32
N GLN A 139 -14.63 6.06 29.49
CA GLN A 139 -14.85 6.96 30.62
C GLN A 139 -16.24 7.62 30.58
N LYS A 140 -16.72 8.02 29.40
CA LYS A 140 -18.08 8.53 29.22
C LYS A 140 -19.14 7.47 29.54
N ILE A 141 -18.93 6.24 29.09
CA ILE A 141 -19.82 5.11 29.38
C ILE A 141 -19.84 4.85 30.89
N ALA A 142 -18.68 4.76 31.55
CA ALA A 142 -18.57 4.54 32.99
C ALA A 142 -19.27 5.65 33.79
N ASN A 143 -19.04 6.92 33.44
CA ASN A 143 -19.69 8.06 34.09
C ASN A 143 -21.21 8.02 33.90
N SER A 144 -21.69 7.72 32.68
CA SER A 144 -23.12 7.59 32.42
C SER A 144 -23.75 6.45 33.22
N ALA A 145 -23.09 5.29 33.29
CA ALA A 145 -23.53 4.14 34.07
C ALA A 145 -23.63 4.47 35.56
N GLN A 146 -22.67 5.23 36.12
CA GLN A 146 -22.74 5.70 37.50
C GLN A 146 -23.97 6.59 37.74
N VAL A 147 -24.27 7.52 36.83
CA VAL A 147 -25.45 8.39 36.94
C VAL A 147 -26.75 7.58 36.92
N TYR A 148 -26.89 6.64 35.99
CA TYR A 148 -28.06 5.79 35.91
C TYR A 148 -28.18 4.86 37.12
N ASN A 149 -27.07 4.29 37.62
CA ASN A 149 -27.07 3.46 38.82
C ASN A 149 -27.52 4.25 40.06
N LYS A 150 -27.08 5.52 40.21
CA LYS A 150 -27.58 6.41 41.27
C LYS A 150 -29.09 6.65 41.15
N LYS A 151 -29.59 6.94 39.94
CA LYS A 151 -31.04 7.10 39.70
C LYS A 151 -31.83 5.83 40.03
N ILE A 152 -31.35 4.66 39.60
CA ILE A 152 -31.97 3.37 39.91
C ILE A 152 -31.99 3.14 41.43
N SER A 153 -30.90 3.46 42.14
CA SER A 153 -30.83 3.33 43.60
C SER A 153 -31.87 4.20 44.31
N ASN A 154 -32.00 5.46 43.90
CA ASN A 154 -33.00 6.39 44.46
C ASN A 154 -34.44 5.89 44.17
N LEU A 155 -34.72 5.45 42.95
CA LEU A 155 -36.03 4.89 42.62
C LEU A 155 -36.33 3.62 43.43
N LYS A 156 -35.33 2.76 43.66
CA LYS A 156 -35.49 1.57 44.52
C LYS A 156 -35.84 1.95 45.96
N SER A 157 -35.21 2.97 46.53
CA SER A 157 -35.54 3.43 47.89
C SER A 157 -36.92 4.06 47.98
N GLU A 158 -37.30 4.88 46.98
CA GLU A 158 -38.65 5.46 46.87
C GLU A 158 -39.73 4.39 46.77
N ILE A 159 -39.55 3.39 45.91
CA ILE A 159 -40.47 2.25 45.78
C ILE A 159 -40.60 1.53 47.12
N LEU A 160 -39.51 1.36 47.87
CA LEU A 160 -39.53 0.70 49.17
C LEU A 160 -40.33 1.50 50.21
N VAL A 161 -40.18 2.83 50.22
CA VAL A 161 -40.99 3.74 51.04
C VAL A 161 -42.47 3.67 50.66
N GLN A 162 -42.79 3.73 49.36
CA GLN A 162 -44.16 3.63 48.88
C GLN A 162 -44.81 2.29 49.23
N LYS A 163 -44.08 1.18 49.11
CA LYS A 163 -44.55 -0.15 49.54
C LYS A 163 -44.88 -0.18 51.03
N LYS A 164 -44.09 0.46 51.90
CA LYS A 164 -44.41 0.59 53.34
C LYS A 164 -45.70 1.38 53.56
N LYS A 165 -45.85 2.55 52.90
CA LYS A 165 -47.08 3.35 52.96
C LYS A 165 -48.31 2.59 52.49
N ILE A 166 -48.20 1.80 51.43
CA ILE A 166 -49.31 0.96 50.95
C ILE A 166 -49.70 -0.07 52.01
N ARG A 167 -48.74 -0.75 52.64
CA ARG A 167 -49.03 -1.70 53.74
C ARG A 167 -49.72 -0.99 54.91
N GLU A 168 -49.28 0.20 55.29
CA GLU A 168 -49.93 1.01 56.34
C GLU A 168 -51.36 1.40 55.95
N LEU A 169 -51.62 1.75 54.69
CA LEU A 169 -52.98 2.01 54.22
C LEU A 169 -53.85 0.74 54.18
N GLU A 170 -53.26 -0.41 53.83
CA GLU A 170 -53.93 -1.71 53.84
C GLU A 170 -54.33 -2.14 55.26
N THR A 171 -53.53 -1.84 56.29
CA THR A 171 -53.89 -2.11 57.69
C THR A 171 -54.98 -1.17 58.22
N ILE A 172 -55.10 0.05 57.69
CA ILE A 172 -56.15 1.01 58.05
C ILE A 172 -57.45 0.76 57.25
N LYS A 173 -57.38 0.10 56.09
CA LYS A 173 -58.52 -0.23 55.20
C LYS A 173 -59.72 -0.90 55.91
N PRO A 174 -59.54 -1.85 56.86
CA PRO A 174 -60.64 -2.44 57.62
C PRO A 174 -61.42 -1.42 58.46
N PHE A 175 -60.76 -0.37 58.97
CA PHE A 175 -61.40 0.69 59.76
C PHE A 175 -62.28 1.62 58.91
N PHE A 176 -61.89 1.87 57.65
CA PHE A 176 -62.75 2.57 56.70
C PHE A 176 -63.97 1.74 56.26
N HIS A 177 -63.83 0.42 56.17
CA HIS A 177 -64.96 -0.47 55.88
C HIS A 177 -65.91 -0.64 57.08
N GLN A 178 -65.42 -0.51 58.33
CA GLN A 178 -66.27 -0.46 59.52
C GLN A 178 -67.08 0.83 59.62
N LYS A 179 -66.49 2.00 59.36
CA LYS A 179 -67.25 3.27 59.34
C LYS A 179 -68.38 3.33 58.31
N LYS A 180 -68.29 2.57 57.20
CA LYS A 180 -69.41 2.41 56.24
C LYS A 180 -70.50 1.44 56.70
N ARG A 181 -70.23 0.58 57.70
CA ARG A 181 -71.22 -0.33 58.29
C ARG A 181 -71.94 0.27 59.50
N THR A 182 -71.39 1.32 60.09
CA THR A 182 -72.07 2.18 61.08
C THR A 182 -72.47 3.53 60.47
N GLY A 183 -72.95 3.51 59.23
CA GLY A 183 -73.78 4.59 58.72
C GLY A 183 -75.21 4.31 59.15
N GLU A 184 -75.80 5.24 59.90
CA GLU A 184 -77.24 5.28 60.18
C GLU A 184 -78.03 4.97 58.90
N GLY A 185 -79.07 4.15 59.06
CA GLY A 185 -79.93 3.75 57.95
C GLY A 185 -80.44 4.96 57.19
N LEU A 186 -80.20 4.98 55.88
CA LEU A 186 -80.90 5.90 54.97
C LEU A 186 -82.40 5.61 55.08
N ASN A 187 -83.14 6.60 55.58
CA ASN A 187 -84.60 6.61 55.56
C ASN A 187 -85.12 6.35 54.14
N PRO A 188 -86.19 5.54 53.94
CA PRO A 188 -86.73 5.25 52.61
C PRO A 188 -87.38 6.46 51.90
N GLU A 189 -87.54 7.60 52.57
CA GLU A 189 -88.28 8.75 52.04
C GLU A 189 -87.43 9.77 51.25
N ASP A 190 -86.10 9.69 51.30
CA ASP A 190 -85.23 10.54 50.48
C ASP A 190 -84.90 9.94 49.09
N LYS A 191 -85.78 9.07 48.58
CA LYS A 191 -85.83 8.67 47.16
C LYS A 191 -86.63 9.65 46.31
N LYS A 192 -86.59 10.94 46.63
CA LYS A 192 -87.02 12.00 45.72
C LYS A 192 -85.83 12.90 45.42
N ASN A 193 -85.47 12.91 44.14
CA ASN A 193 -84.67 13.93 43.46
C ASN A 193 -83.15 13.87 43.65
N THR A 194 -82.52 12.78 43.17
CA THR A 194 -81.17 12.87 42.54
C THR A 194 -81.04 11.87 41.39
N LEU A 195 -82.10 11.76 40.57
CA LEU A 195 -81.97 11.34 39.18
C LEU A 195 -82.05 12.59 38.31
N ASP A 196 -81.15 13.52 38.63
CA ASP A 196 -80.89 14.60 37.69
C ASP A 196 -80.24 13.97 36.47
N SER A 197 -80.95 14.11 35.37
CA SER A 197 -80.73 13.44 34.10
C SER A 197 -79.27 13.61 33.63
N LYS A 198 -78.40 12.64 33.94
CA LYS A 198 -77.16 12.45 33.17
C LYS A 198 -77.58 12.12 31.75
N ARG A 199 -77.71 13.16 30.93
CA ARG A 199 -78.04 13.18 29.50
C ARG A 199 -77.22 12.11 28.78
N ARG A 200 -77.75 10.89 28.68
CA ARG A 200 -77.14 9.80 27.91
C ARG A 200 -77.29 10.14 26.42
N GLY A 201 -76.27 10.78 25.86
CA GLY A 201 -76.18 11.12 24.44
C GLY A 201 -75.27 12.31 24.09
N GLY A 202 -74.74 13.04 25.08
CA GLY A 202 -73.79 14.14 24.87
C GLY A 202 -72.39 13.63 24.50
N CYS A 203 -71.62 14.43 23.76
CA CYS A 203 -70.21 14.13 23.50
C CYS A 203 -69.41 14.26 24.81
N GLN A 204 -68.86 13.15 25.29
CA GLN A 204 -67.99 13.12 26.47
C GLN A 204 -66.56 13.58 26.19
N LEU A 205 -66.26 14.00 24.95
CA LEU A 205 -64.94 14.50 24.58
C LEU A 205 -64.79 15.97 24.96
N THR A 206 -63.58 16.31 25.41
CA THR A 206 -63.16 17.70 25.61
C THR A 206 -62.88 18.38 24.27
N ASP A 207 -62.90 19.72 24.23
CA ASP A 207 -62.63 20.47 22.98
C ASP A 207 -61.28 20.10 22.37
N LYS A 208 -60.23 19.98 23.19
CA LYS A 208 -58.89 19.53 22.77
C LYS A 208 -58.88 18.13 22.16
N GLN A 209 -59.75 17.24 22.62
CA GLN A 209 -59.88 15.90 22.04
C GLN A 209 -60.60 15.96 20.69
N ILE A 210 -61.64 16.80 20.57
CA ILE A 210 -62.34 17.04 19.30
C ILE A 210 -61.39 17.67 18.27
N GLU A 211 -60.63 18.70 18.66
CA GLU A 211 -59.60 19.35 17.82
C GLU A 211 -58.59 18.33 17.27
N ARG A 212 -58.01 17.49 18.13
CA ARG A 212 -57.05 16.47 17.71
C ARG A 212 -57.65 15.47 16.72
N LEU A 213 -58.91 15.06 16.92
CA LEU A 213 -59.60 14.16 15.97
C LEU A 213 -59.87 14.84 14.63
N LEU A 214 -60.21 16.14 14.63
CA LEU A 214 -60.42 16.92 13.42
C LEU A 214 -59.12 17.17 12.63
N LEU A 215 -58.00 17.38 13.33
CA LEU A 215 -56.67 17.47 12.73
C LEU A 215 -56.25 16.15 12.07
N ILE A 216 -56.52 15.02 12.73
CA ILE A 216 -56.31 13.69 12.12
C ILE A 216 -57.13 13.54 10.84
N TYR A 217 -58.37 14.03 10.83
CA TYR A 217 -59.20 14.00 9.62
C TYR A 217 -58.64 14.89 8.49
N LYS A 218 -58.06 16.04 8.83
CA LYS A 218 -57.37 16.93 7.87
C LYS A 218 -56.11 16.27 7.28
N GLU A 219 -55.38 15.49 8.07
CA GLU A 219 -54.11 14.84 7.68
C GLU A 219 -54.25 13.38 7.23
N LYS A 220 -55.47 12.90 6.97
CA LYS A 220 -55.80 11.49 6.68
C LYS A 220 -55.04 10.85 5.50
N GLU A 221 -54.45 11.64 4.61
CA GLU A 221 -53.65 11.17 3.47
C GLU A 221 -52.21 10.78 3.87
N ARG A 222 -51.71 11.25 5.02
CA ARG A 222 -50.32 11.05 5.45
C ARG A 222 -50.15 9.88 6.43
N VAL A 223 -51.15 9.59 7.25
CA VAL A 223 -51.07 8.56 8.30
C VAL A 223 -52.36 7.73 8.31
N PRO A 224 -52.27 6.38 8.37
CA PRO A 224 -53.46 5.55 8.54
C PRO A 224 -54.25 5.93 9.80
N ILE A 225 -55.54 6.18 9.64
CA ILE A 225 -56.47 6.63 10.70
C ILE A 225 -56.39 5.76 11.97
N THR A 226 -56.16 4.45 11.80
CA THR A 226 -55.91 3.50 12.89
C THR A 226 -54.77 3.87 13.81
N GLU A 227 -53.64 4.24 13.23
CA GLU A 227 -52.41 4.52 13.93
C GLU A 227 -52.45 5.90 14.60
N ALA A 228 -53.14 6.84 13.96
CA ALA A 228 -53.35 8.18 14.50
C ALA A 228 -54.28 8.16 15.73
N ILE A 229 -55.37 7.37 15.69
CA ILE A 229 -56.34 7.31 16.79
C ILE A 229 -55.83 6.43 17.96
N SER A 230 -55.04 5.39 17.70
CA SER A 230 -54.50 4.51 18.75
C SER A 230 -53.63 5.28 19.75
N LYS A 231 -52.85 6.27 19.27
CA LYS A 231 -52.06 7.19 20.11
C LYS A 231 -52.92 8.04 21.05
N LEU A 232 -54.21 8.22 20.76
CA LEU A 232 -55.15 8.99 21.58
C LEU A 232 -56.01 8.14 22.52
N ALA A 233 -55.83 6.80 22.52
CA ALA A 233 -56.67 5.86 23.28
C ALA A 233 -58.19 6.01 23.00
N ILE A 234 -58.54 6.42 21.78
CA ILE A 234 -59.93 6.61 21.32
C ILE A 234 -60.31 5.42 20.41
N THR A 235 -61.59 5.07 20.35
CA THR A 235 -62.05 4.00 19.43
C THR A 235 -62.36 4.57 18.05
N ARG A 236 -62.21 3.76 16.99
CA ARG A 236 -62.62 4.12 15.62
C ARG A 236 -64.08 4.62 15.56
N ARG A 237 -64.97 4.00 16.35
CA ARG A 237 -66.38 4.38 16.43
C ARG A 237 -66.56 5.81 16.94
N THR A 238 -65.80 6.20 17.96
CA THR A 238 -65.85 7.56 18.52
C THR A 238 -65.31 8.60 17.53
N TYR A 239 -64.24 8.28 16.79
CA TYR A 239 -63.71 9.16 15.74
C TYR A 239 -64.74 9.45 14.65
N TYR A 240 -65.31 8.42 14.02
CA TYR A 240 -66.31 8.64 12.96
C TYR A 240 -67.59 9.29 13.48
N ARG A 241 -67.91 9.13 14.77
CA ARG A 241 -69.03 9.84 15.39
C ARG A 241 -68.83 11.35 15.42
N VAL A 242 -67.59 11.81 15.64
CA VAL A 242 -67.22 13.24 15.58
C VAL A 242 -67.22 13.76 14.14
N ILE A 243 -66.56 13.05 13.23
CA ILE A 243 -66.44 13.47 11.83
C ILE A 243 -67.79 13.52 11.12
N ASN A 244 -68.65 12.51 11.32
CA ASN A 244 -69.96 12.44 10.67
C ASN A 244 -71.06 13.15 11.48
N LEU A 245 -70.70 13.91 12.52
CA LEU A 245 -71.63 14.62 13.40
C LEU A 245 -72.77 13.73 13.94
N ASN A 246 -72.48 12.44 14.20
CA ASN A 246 -73.45 11.42 14.60
C ASN A 246 -73.76 11.48 16.11
N TYR A 247 -74.20 12.65 16.55
CA TYR A 247 -74.65 12.93 17.91
C TYR A 247 -76.13 13.31 17.93
N LYS A 248 -76.84 12.81 18.95
CA LYS A 248 -78.29 13.03 19.09
C LYS A 248 -78.61 14.53 19.25
N TYR A 249 -77.81 15.25 20.04
CA TYR A 249 -78.04 16.66 20.39
C TYR A 249 -77.40 17.62 19.39
N GLU A 250 -78.14 18.67 18.97
CA GLU A 250 -77.66 19.69 18.04
C GLU A 250 -76.54 20.55 18.66
N GLU A 251 -76.67 20.92 19.93
CA GLU A 251 -75.63 21.67 20.69
C GLU A 251 -74.24 21.04 20.58
N THR A 252 -74.18 19.70 20.59
CA THR A 252 -72.93 18.96 20.44
C THR A 252 -72.38 19.02 19.01
N ARG A 253 -73.26 19.01 18.00
CA ARG A 253 -72.87 19.14 16.59
C ARG A 253 -72.39 20.56 16.30
N ASP A 254 -73.06 21.57 16.85
CA ASP A 254 -72.66 22.98 16.69
C ASP A 254 -71.33 23.26 17.38
N ARG A 255 -71.08 22.67 18.56
CA ARG A 255 -69.77 22.69 19.20
C ARG A 255 -68.67 22.12 18.30
N ILE A 256 -68.91 20.98 17.66
CA ILE A 256 -67.94 20.37 16.73
C ILE A 256 -67.78 21.22 15.45
N ARG A 257 -68.88 21.76 14.89
CA ARG A 257 -68.85 22.66 13.73
C ARG A 257 -68.05 23.92 14.01
N LYS A 258 -68.21 24.53 15.19
CA LYS A 258 -67.46 25.72 15.60
C LYS A 258 -65.96 25.45 15.64
N ILE A 259 -65.56 24.35 16.29
CA ILE A 259 -64.14 23.94 16.35
C ILE A 259 -63.60 23.59 14.95
N ALA A 260 -64.40 22.92 14.11
CA ALA A 260 -64.01 22.59 12.75
C ALA A 260 -63.83 23.85 11.88
N PHE A 261 -64.71 24.84 12.05
CA PHE A 261 -64.61 26.14 11.41
C PHE A 261 -63.34 26.87 11.83
N ASP A 262 -63.05 26.92 13.13
CA ASP A 262 -61.82 27.54 13.68
C ASP A 262 -60.54 26.88 13.14
N LEU A 263 -60.59 25.58 12.81
CA LEU A 263 -59.47 24.81 12.24
C LEU A 263 -59.43 24.78 10.71
N GLY A 264 -60.41 25.38 10.04
CA GLY A 264 -60.57 25.34 8.57
C GLY A 264 -60.79 23.93 8.02
N VAL A 265 -61.50 23.08 8.76
CA VAL A 265 -61.81 21.68 8.36
C VAL A 265 -63.22 21.61 7.80
N VAL A 266 -63.35 21.18 6.54
CA VAL A 266 -64.66 20.93 5.92
C VAL A 266 -65.16 19.55 6.35
N LEU A 267 -66.23 19.53 7.14
CA LEU A 267 -66.90 18.30 7.58
C LEU A 267 -67.93 17.84 6.53
N PRO A 268 -68.15 16.51 6.39
CA PRO A 268 -69.17 15.99 5.51
C PRO A 268 -70.57 16.42 5.96
N GLU A 269 -71.44 16.78 5.02
CA GLU A 269 -72.85 17.04 5.30
C GLU A 269 -73.51 15.77 5.86
N LYS A 270 -74.43 15.97 6.81
CA LYS A 270 -75.06 14.89 7.57
C LYS A 270 -75.80 13.93 6.62
N GLY A 271 -75.20 12.75 6.38
CA GLY A 271 -75.87 11.62 5.73
C GLY A 271 -75.68 11.51 4.22
N LYS A 272 -74.48 11.11 3.79
CA LYS A 272 -74.30 10.16 2.69
C LYS A 272 -73.63 8.90 3.22
#